data_AF-A0A4R5FQP0-F1
#
_entry.id   AF-A0A4R5FQP0-F1
#
_cell.length_a   1.000
_cell.length_b   1.000
_cell.length_c   1.000
_cell.angle_alpha   90.00
_cell.angle_beta   90.00
_cell.angle_gamma   90.00
#
_symmetry.space_group_name_H-M   'P 1'
#
loop_
_entity.id
_entity.type
_entity.pdbx_description
1 polymer ?
#
loop_
_entity_poly.entity_id
_entity_poly.type
_entity_poly.pdbx_seq_one_letter_code
_entity_poly.pdbx_strand_id
1 'polypeptide(L)'
;MKGYKTVVFLFIIAISLTFCAMKQEFQTEFPQEIQSAFYRKMKDGKENGGTHFYIEFKKPLEANIKLEKIYFHNQESPVEEITKNTFVAHFHKENKKEDLILHRDPAKEYGNKAPVIQKSKFDLKRNEAVLEYKKENKIQFFKITNLIEKPLR
;
A
#
# COMPACT_ATOMS: atom_id res chain seq x y z
N MET A 1 -23.26 -15.68 -48.10
CA MET A 1 -21.99 -15.84 -47.36
C MET A 1 -21.33 -14.53 -46.88
N LYS A 2 -21.89 -13.33 -47.08
CA LYS A 2 -21.32 -12.07 -46.55
C LYS A 2 -21.82 -11.70 -45.14
N GLY A 3 -23.10 -11.95 -44.85
CA GLY A 3 -23.71 -11.59 -43.55
C GLY A 3 -23.13 -12.33 -42.34
N TYR A 4 -22.80 -13.63 -42.48
CA TYR A 4 -22.22 -14.39 -41.36
C TYR A 4 -20.84 -13.85 -40.96
N LYS A 5 -20.04 -13.34 -41.90
CA LYS A 5 -18.73 -12.74 -41.61
C LYS A 5 -18.86 -11.45 -40.82
N THR A 6 -19.88 -10.63 -41.14
CA THR A 6 -20.19 -9.40 -40.40
C THR A 6 -20.71 -9.69 -39.00
N VAL A 7 -21.56 -10.71 -38.83
CA VAL A 7 -22.07 -11.13 -37.52
C VAL A 7 -20.97 -11.72 -36.64
N VAL A 8 -20.09 -12.56 -37.20
CA VAL A 8 -18.91 -13.08 -36.49
C VAL A 8 -17.96 -11.96 -36.08
N PHE A 9 -17.73 -10.98 -36.96
CA PHE A 9 -16.88 -9.82 -36.65
C PHE A 9 -17.45 -8.95 -35.52
N LEU A 10 -18.78 -8.71 -35.51
CA LEU A 10 -19.46 -8.00 -34.41
C LEU A 10 -19.38 -8.76 -33.08
N PHE A 11 -19.45 -10.10 -33.12
CA PHE A 11 -19.32 -10.93 -31.93
C PHE A 11 -17.91 -10.89 -31.33
N ILE A 12 -16.86 -10.84 -32.17
CA ILE A 12 -15.46 -10.72 -31.73
C ILE A 12 -15.20 -9.35 -31.05
N ILE A 13 -15.78 -8.26 -31.57
CA ILE A 13 -15.65 -6.93 -30.95
C ILE A 13 -16.33 -6.89 -29.57
N ALA A 14 -17.49 -7.52 -29.41
CA ALA A 14 -18.21 -7.55 -28.13
C ALA A 14 -17.44 -8.28 -27.01
N ILE A 15 -16.65 -9.30 -27.34
CA ILE A 15 -15.86 -10.07 -26.37
C ILE A 15 -14.64 -9.27 -25.86
N SER A 16 -14.16 -8.28 -26.61
CA SER A 16 -12.96 -7.51 -26.24
C SER A 16 -13.18 -6.50 -25.09
N LEU A 17 -14.44 -6.25 -24.70
CA LEU A 17 -14.79 -5.31 -23.62
C LEU A 17 -14.84 -5.95 -22.22
N THR A 18 -14.59 -7.26 -22.08
CA THR A 18 -14.62 -7.95 -20.79
C THR A 18 -13.29 -7.96 -20.03
N PHE A 19 -12.38 -7.01 -20.28
CA PHE A 19 -11.29 -6.72 -19.33
C PHE A 19 -11.86 -6.00 -18.10
N CYS A 20 -12.64 -6.76 -17.33
CA CYS A 20 -13.11 -6.39 -16.02
C CYS A 20 -11.89 -6.22 -15.13
N ALA A 21 -11.77 -5.06 -14.49
CA ALA A 21 -10.71 -4.76 -13.53
C ALA A 21 -10.60 -5.93 -12.53
N MET A 22 -9.51 -6.69 -12.61
CA MET A 22 -9.22 -7.78 -11.69
C MET A 22 -9.12 -7.18 -10.28
N LYS A 23 -10.17 -7.35 -9.46
CA LYS A 23 -10.13 -6.91 -8.06
C LYS A 23 -9.03 -7.70 -7.36
N GLN A 24 -8.11 -6.99 -6.71
CA GLN A 24 -7.12 -7.64 -5.86
C GLN A 24 -7.84 -8.40 -4.75
N GLU A 25 -7.62 -9.71 -4.67
CA GLU A 25 -8.22 -10.56 -3.66
C GLU A 25 -7.39 -10.49 -2.37
N PHE A 26 -8.05 -10.12 -1.26
CA PHE A 26 -7.46 -10.15 0.07
C PHE A 26 -7.78 -11.49 0.72
N GLN A 27 -6.81 -12.05 1.44
CA GLN A 27 -7.07 -13.16 2.33
C GLN A 27 -8.04 -12.71 3.42
N THR A 28 -9.06 -13.51 3.67
CA THR A 28 -10.08 -13.22 4.70
C THR A 28 -9.49 -13.26 6.11
N GLU A 29 -8.52 -14.15 6.31
CA GLU A 29 -7.85 -14.37 7.58
C GLU A 29 -6.34 -14.47 7.36
N PHE A 30 -5.56 -14.00 8.34
CA PHE A 30 -4.12 -14.23 8.34
C PHE A 30 -3.85 -15.65 8.85
N PRO A 31 -2.87 -16.39 8.29
CA PRO A 31 -2.58 -17.78 8.67
C PRO A 31 -2.13 -18.00 10.12
N GLN A 32 -1.91 -16.93 10.89
CA GLN A 32 -1.48 -16.97 12.29
C GLN A 32 -2.21 -15.89 13.11
N GLU A 33 -2.39 -16.14 14.40
CA GLU A 33 -3.07 -15.17 15.27
C GLU A 33 -2.23 -13.91 15.51
N ILE A 34 -2.74 -12.77 15.02
CA ILE A 34 -2.20 -11.43 15.31
C ILE A 34 -2.69 -11.01 16.69
N GLN A 35 -1.75 -10.75 17.60
CA GLN A 35 -2.05 -10.24 18.94
C GLN A 35 -2.47 -8.77 18.88
N SER A 36 -1.72 -7.95 18.14
CA SER A 36 -2.05 -6.54 17.97
C SER A 36 -1.42 -5.95 16.70
N ALA A 37 -2.07 -4.94 16.14
CA ALA A 37 -1.52 -4.11 15.08
C ALA A 37 -1.84 -2.65 15.41
N PHE A 38 -0.83 -1.79 15.42
CA PHE A 38 -0.98 -0.38 15.79
C PHE A 38 0.14 0.44 15.18
N TYR A 39 -0.01 1.76 15.18
CA TYR A 39 1.03 2.66 14.72
C TYR A 39 1.34 3.73 15.77
N ARG A 40 2.55 4.30 15.68
CA ARG A 40 3.02 5.39 16.53
C ARG A 40 3.66 6.45 15.67
N LYS A 41 3.27 7.72 15.88
CA LYS A 41 4.04 8.84 15.32
C LYS A 41 5.33 9.01 16.09
N MET A 42 6.43 9.24 15.40
CA MET A 42 7.69 9.64 16.02
C MET A 42 7.63 11.11 16.45
N LYS A 43 8.30 11.46 17.55
CA LYS A 43 8.47 12.85 17.99
C LYS A 43 9.35 13.56 16.98
N ASP A 44 8.89 14.70 16.46
CA ASP A 44 9.68 15.57 15.59
C ASP A 44 10.96 15.99 16.34
N GLY A 45 12.09 15.52 15.84
CA GLY A 45 13.42 15.68 16.44
C GLY A 45 14.48 15.82 15.36
N LYS A 46 15.41 14.87 15.26
CA LYS A 46 16.57 14.93 14.34
C LYS A 46 16.33 14.27 12.96
N GLU A 47 15.35 13.40 12.85
CA GLU A 47 14.86 12.87 11.59
C GLU A 47 13.50 13.49 11.35
N ASN A 48 13.27 14.01 10.15
CA ASN A 48 11.96 14.49 9.72
C ASN A 48 10.92 13.45 10.15
N GLY A 49 9.97 13.83 11.01
CA GLY A 49 9.11 12.89 11.73
C GLY A 49 8.49 11.80 10.85
N GLY A 50 7.95 10.76 11.47
CA GLY A 50 7.44 9.62 10.73
C GLY A 50 6.44 8.80 11.54
N THR A 51 6.06 7.66 10.98
CA THR A 51 5.17 6.70 11.61
C THR A 51 5.83 5.33 11.64
N HIS A 52 5.89 4.72 12.82
CA HIS A 52 6.25 3.31 12.96
C HIS A 52 4.98 2.49 13.05
N PHE A 53 4.87 1.49 12.19
CA PHE A 53 3.78 0.54 12.21
C PHE A 53 4.26 -0.75 12.85
N TYR A 54 3.54 -1.26 13.84
CA TYR A 54 3.89 -2.47 14.57
C TYR A 54 2.87 -3.59 14.32
N ILE A 55 3.37 -4.80 14.15
CA ILE A 55 2.58 -6.03 14.12
C ILE A 55 3.15 -6.97 15.18
N GLU A 56 2.30 -7.39 16.11
CA GLU A 56 2.65 -8.31 17.19
C GLU A 56 1.83 -9.60 17.03
N PHE A 57 2.51 -10.74 17.06
CA PHE A 57 1.91 -12.07 17.01
C PHE A 57 1.93 -12.72 18.38
N LYS A 58 0.89 -13.50 18.71
CA LYS A 58 0.84 -14.24 20.00
C LYS A 58 1.94 -15.28 20.14
N LYS A 59 2.42 -15.82 19.01
CA LYS A 59 3.50 -16.82 18.92
C LYS A 59 4.55 -16.35 17.90
N PRO A 60 5.78 -16.88 17.95
CA PRO A 60 6.77 -16.64 16.91
C PRO A 60 6.18 -16.88 15.52
N LEU A 61 6.53 -16.05 14.53
CA LEU A 61 6.07 -16.21 13.16
C LEU A 61 6.56 -17.55 12.60
N GLU A 62 5.68 -18.30 11.94
CA GLU A 62 6.06 -19.57 11.31
C GLU A 62 7.11 -19.36 10.20
N ALA A 63 8.08 -20.27 10.10
CA ALA A 63 9.22 -20.13 9.18
C ALA A 63 8.84 -20.16 7.68
N ASN A 64 7.66 -20.67 7.34
CA ASN A 64 7.10 -20.67 5.98
C ASN A 64 6.37 -19.37 5.62
N ILE A 65 6.24 -18.42 6.56
CA ILE A 65 5.60 -17.12 6.38
C ILE A 65 6.68 -16.04 6.46
N LYS A 66 6.76 -15.20 5.42
CA LYS A 66 7.65 -14.03 5.40
C LYS A 66 6.84 -12.77 5.15
N LEU A 67 6.95 -11.79 6.05
CA LEU A 67 6.37 -10.46 5.85
C LEU A 67 7.27 -9.68 4.89
N GLU A 68 6.71 -9.10 3.83
CA GLU A 68 7.49 -8.39 2.81
C GLU A 68 7.32 -6.88 2.94
N LYS A 69 6.08 -6.40 2.79
CA LYS A 69 5.76 -4.97 2.79
C LYS A 69 4.44 -4.70 3.46
N ILE A 70 4.28 -3.48 3.96
CA ILE A 70 3.00 -2.97 4.40
C ILE A 70 2.67 -1.66 3.70
N TYR A 71 1.43 -1.57 3.25
CA TYR A 71 0.86 -0.41 2.58
C TYR A 71 -0.03 0.31 3.58
N PHE A 72 0.30 1.56 3.89
CA PHE A 72 -0.38 2.37 4.88
C PHE A 72 -0.28 3.85 4.49
N HIS A 73 -1.39 4.59 4.57
CA HIS A 73 -1.43 6.03 4.26
C HIS A 73 -0.80 6.41 2.91
N ASN A 74 -1.14 5.67 1.84
CA ASN A 74 -0.61 5.85 0.49
C ASN A 74 0.90 5.64 0.33
N GLN A 75 1.57 5.16 1.36
CA GLN A 75 2.98 4.79 1.35
C GLN A 75 3.12 3.27 1.45
N GLU A 76 4.28 2.76 1.05
CA GLU A 76 4.70 1.39 1.30
C GLU A 76 6.03 1.39 2.04
N SER A 77 6.22 0.41 2.92
CA SER A 77 7.47 0.22 3.64
C SER A 77 7.74 -1.27 3.84
N PRO A 78 9.01 -1.72 3.74
CA PRO A 78 9.36 -3.09 4.09
C PRO A 78 9.04 -3.37 5.56
N VAL A 79 8.74 -4.63 5.87
CA VAL A 79 8.50 -5.09 7.24
C VAL A 79 9.78 -5.73 7.79
N GLU A 80 10.26 -5.20 8.91
CA GLU A 80 11.47 -5.64 9.59
C GLU A 80 11.14 -6.41 10.86
N GLU A 81 11.91 -7.47 11.14
CA GLU A 81 11.78 -8.25 12.38
C GLU A 81 12.54 -7.56 13.52
N ILE A 82 11.83 -7.21 14.60
CA ILE A 82 12.48 -6.79 15.86
C ILE A 82 12.74 -8.02 16.73
N THR A 83 11.73 -8.88 16.83
CA THR A 83 11.80 -10.18 17.51
C THR A 83 11.00 -11.18 16.69
N LYS A 84 11.14 -12.47 16.99
CA LYS A 84 10.39 -13.53 16.31
C LYS A 84 8.86 -13.34 16.33
N ASN A 85 8.33 -12.50 17.23
CA ASN A 85 6.91 -12.22 17.40
C ASN A 85 6.53 -10.77 17.04
N THR A 86 7.50 -9.88 16.84
CA THR A 86 7.24 -8.43 16.72
C THR A 86 7.96 -7.88 15.51
N PHE A 87 7.19 -7.20 14.67
CA PHE A 87 7.66 -6.64 13.41
C PHE A 87 7.33 -5.15 13.35
N VAL A 88 8.15 -4.41 12.61
CA VAL A 88 8.01 -2.96 12.43
C VAL A 88 8.17 -2.56 10.98
N ALA A 89 7.44 -1.54 10.56
CA ALA A 89 7.69 -0.85 9.30
C ALA A 89 7.81 0.64 9.54
N HIS A 90 8.75 1.26 8.82
CA HIS A 90 9.15 2.65 9.00
C HIS A 90 8.59 3.49 7.85
N PHE A 91 7.65 4.37 8.18
CA PHE A 91 7.09 5.34 7.23
C PHE A 91 7.66 6.71 7.51
N HIS A 92 8.47 7.20 6.58
CA HIS A 92 9.02 8.54 6.67
C HIS A 92 8.02 9.54 6.08
N LYS A 93 7.88 10.70 6.72
CA LYS A 93 7.11 11.79 6.15
C LYS A 93 7.84 12.23 4.88
N GLU A 94 7.19 12.05 3.74
CA GLU A 94 7.73 12.54 2.48
C GLU A 94 7.88 14.05 2.59
N ASN A 95 9.13 14.55 2.63
CA ASN A 95 9.41 15.93 2.30
C ASN A 95 9.29 16.08 0.79
N LYS A 96 8.08 15.95 0.25
CA LYS A 96 7.78 16.45 -1.09
C LYS A 96 7.82 17.97 -1.02
N LYS A 97 9.03 18.52 -0.93
CA LYS A 97 9.34 19.76 -1.64
C LYS A 97 9.29 19.34 -3.10
N GLU A 98 8.09 19.34 -3.65
CA GLU A 98 8.02 19.42 -5.09
C GLU A 98 8.76 20.70 -5.47
N ASP A 99 9.65 20.63 -6.46
CA ASP A 99 10.37 21.80 -6.98
C ASP A 99 9.35 22.70 -7.70
N LEU A 100 8.47 23.31 -6.92
CA LEU A 100 7.64 24.44 -7.29
C LEU A 100 8.60 25.62 -7.40
N ILE A 101 9.08 25.84 -8.62
CA ILE A 101 9.84 27.03 -8.97
C ILE A 101 8.85 28.19 -8.95
N LEU A 102 8.67 28.80 -7.77
CA LEU A 102 7.98 30.08 -7.65
C LEU A 102 8.90 31.17 -8.15
N HIS A 103 8.64 31.65 -9.37
CA HIS A 103 9.38 32.73 -9.96
C HIS A 103 8.68 34.07 -9.65
N ARG A 104 9.45 35.09 -9.29
CA ARG A 104 8.90 36.45 -8.99
C ARG A 104 8.17 37.09 -10.17
N ASP A 105 8.54 36.67 -11.38
CA ASP A 105 7.94 37.10 -12.65
C ASP A 105 6.85 36.11 -13.07
N PRO A 106 5.57 36.53 -13.14
CA PRO A 106 4.45 35.66 -13.49
C PRO A 106 4.57 35.01 -14.87
N ALA A 107 5.28 35.64 -15.81
CA ALA A 107 5.46 35.08 -17.16
C ALA A 107 6.29 33.79 -17.15
N LYS A 108 7.11 33.59 -16.10
CA LYS A 108 7.98 32.42 -15.95
C LYS A 108 7.35 31.28 -15.15
N GLU A 109 6.12 31.45 -14.67
CA GLU A 109 5.28 30.37 -14.14
C GLU A 109 4.70 29.49 -15.27
N TYR A 110 4.63 30.04 -16.48
CA TYR A 110 4.11 29.33 -17.65
C TYR A 110 5.05 28.17 -18.02
N GLY A 111 4.61 26.94 -17.75
CA GLY A 111 5.39 25.72 -17.98
C GLY A 111 5.78 24.96 -16.71
N ASN A 112 5.40 25.46 -15.51
CA ASN A 112 5.51 24.68 -14.28
C ASN A 112 4.70 23.38 -14.42
N LYS A 113 5.35 22.23 -14.14
CA LYS A 113 4.71 20.92 -14.24
C LYS A 113 3.83 20.68 -13.02
N ALA A 114 2.64 20.12 -13.25
CA ALA A 114 1.79 19.70 -12.16
C ALA A 114 2.48 18.62 -11.31
N PRO A 115 2.26 18.62 -9.99
CA PRO A 115 2.64 17.54 -9.10
C PRO A 115 2.32 16.15 -9.63
N VAL A 116 3.31 15.26 -9.62
CA VAL A 116 3.06 13.85 -9.93
C VAL A 116 2.54 13.16 -8.67
N ILE A 117 1.22 13.04 -8.59
CA ILE A 117 0.57 12.25 -7.54
C ILE A 117 0.78 10.77 -7.86
N GLN A 118 1.69 10.11 -7.15
CA GLN A 118 1.79 8.65 -7.18
C GLN A 118 0.46 8.05 -6.68
N LYS A 119 -0.21 7.29 -7.54
CA LYS A 119 -1.39 6.52 -7.14
C LYS A 119 -0.94 5.36 -6.26
N SER A 120 -1.50 5.25 -5.06
CA SER A 120 -1.27 4.09 -4.21
C SER A 120 -1.82 2.83 -4.88
N LYS A 121 -1.17 1.69 -4.62
CA LYS A 121 -1.60 0.37 -5.09
C LYS A 121 -2.96 -0.03 -4.52
N PHE A 122 -3.35 0.54 -3.38
CA PHE A 122 -4.59 0.23 -2.68
C PHE A 122 -5.34 1.52 -2.31
N ASP A 123 -6.66 1.49 -2.44
CA ASP A 123 -7.55 2.50 -1.89
C ASP A 123 -7.88 2.12 -0.44
N LEU A 124 -7.23 2.79 0.52
CA LEU A 124 -7.27 2.45 1.95
C LEU A 124 -7.83 3.61 2.76
N LYS A 125 -8.72 3.29 3.71
CA LYS A 125 -9.13 4.27 4.72
C LYS A 125 -7.98 4.58 5.68
N ARG A 126 -8.11 5.67 6.44
CA ARG A 126 -7.10 6.12 7.39
C ARG A 126 -6.75 5.06 8.46
N ASN A 127 -7.68 4.21 8.85
CA ASN A 127 -7.49 3.17 9.86
C ASN A 127 -7.28 1.77 9.24
N GLU A 128 -6.89 1.71 7.97
CA GLU A 128 -6.66 0.46 7.24
C GLU A 128 -5.21 0.38 6.73
N ALA A 129 -4.68 -0.84 6.70
CA ALA A 129 -3.42 -1.16 6.07
C ALA A 129 -3.55 -2.49 5.30
N VAL A 130 -2.66 -2.72 4.35
CA VAL A 130 -2.54 -4.01 3.67
C VAL A 130 -1.15 -4.57 3.93
N LEU A 131 -1.08 -5.76 4.50
CA LEU A 131 0.13 -6.54 4.68
C LEU A 131 0.33 -7.44 3.46
N GLU A 132 1.45 -7.28 2.78
CA GLU A 132 1.95 -8.20 1.77
C GLU A 132 2.92 -9.18 2.42
N TYR A 133 2.64 -10.46 2.26
CA TYR A 133 3.45 -11.52 2.82
C TYR A 133 3.55 -12.69 1.84
N LYS A 134 4.55 -13.53 2.04
CA LYS A 134 4.81 -14.73 1.26
C LYS A 134 4.56 -15.95 2.13
N LYS A 135 3.69 -16.85 1.69
CA LYS A 135 3.47 -18.17 2.28
C LYS A 135 3.66 -19.23 1.19
N GLU A 136 4.51 -20.22 1.43
CA GLU A 136 4.79 -21.31 0.46
C GLU A 136 5.13 -20.78 -0.95
N ASN A 137 5.96 -19.75 -0.98
CA ASN A 137 6.35 -19.02 -2.19
C ASN A 137 5.28 -18.23 -2.95
N LYS A 138 4.05 -18.12 -2.44
CA LYS A 138 2.98 -17.30 -3.04
C LYS A 138 2.83 -15.98 -2.30
N ILE A 139 2.73 -14.89 -3.06
CA ILE A 139 2.44 -13.57 -2.52
C ILE A 139 0.96 -13.50 -2.18
N GLN A 140 0.65 -13.07 -0.97
CA GLN A 140 -0.70 -12.89 -0.46
C GLN A 140 -0.83 -11.51 0.18
N PHE A 141 -2.07 -11.01 0.20
CA PHE A 141 -2.40 -9.71 0.76
C PHE A 141 -3.43 -9.90 1.86
N PHE A 142 -3.16 -9.34 3.04
CA PHE A 142 -4.09 -9.36 4.17
C PHE A 142 -4.43 -7.93 4.57
N LYS A 143 -5.72 -7.62 4.68
CA LYS A 143 -6.19 -6.28 5.06
C LYS A 143 -6.33 -6.20 6.59
N ILE A 144 -5.61 -5.27 7.20
CA ILE A 144 -5.71 -4.95 8.62
C ILE A 144 -6.66 -3.74 8.74
N THR A 145 -7.68 -3.87 9.58
CA THR A 145 -8.68 -2.82 9.82
C THR A 145 -8.65 -2.36 11.28
N ASN A 146 -9.33 -1.25 11.58
CA ASN A 146 -9.46 -0.72 12.95
C ASN A 146 -8.12 -0.42 13.64
N LEU A 147 -7.15 0.07 12.88
CA LEU A 147 -5.85 0.46 13.41
C LEU A 147 -5.96 1.62 14.38
N ILE A 148 -5.20 1.54 15.48
CA ILE A 148 -5.18 2.53 16.55
C ILE A 148 -3.81 3.20 16.59
N GLU A 149 -3.81 4.53 16.73
CA GLU A 149 -2.60 5.30 17.06
C GLU A 149 -2.29 5.15 18.55
N LYS A 150 -1.11 4.65 18.91
CA LYS A 150 -0.64 4.65 20.30
C LYS A 150 0.19 5.92 20.56
N PRO A 151 -0.01 6.60 21.70
CA PRO A 151 0.80 7.75 22.06
C PRO A 151 2.26 7.35 22.33
N LEU A 152 3.17 8.28 22.12
CA LEU A 152 4.54 8.18 22.59
C LEU A 152 4.51 8.20 24.13
N ARG A 153 4.99 7.14 24.76
CA ARG A 153 5.23 7.12 26.21
C ARG A 153 6.44 7.98 26.56
#